data_AF-G5BPP0-F1
#
_entry.id   AF-G5BPP0-F1
#
_cell.length_a   1.000
_cell.length_b   1.000
_cell.length_c   1.000
_cell.angle_alpha   90.00
_cell.angle_beta   90.00
_cell.angle_gamma   90.00
#
_symmetry.space_group_name_H-M   'P 1'
#
loop_
_entity.id
_entity.type
_entity.pdbx_description
1 polymer ?
#
loop_
_entity_poly.entity_id
_entity_poly.type
_entity_poly.pdbx_seq_one_letter_code
_entity_poly.pdbx_strand_id
1 'polypeptide(L)'
;MDSSSAPSEEQLEQEKQLLLSFKPVMQKFLHDHVDLQVSVLYALQVHCYNSNFPKVMLFCFFVHFYDMEIIEEEAFLAWKEDITQEFPGKGKALFQVNQWLTCWLEAEEEESEEEAD
;
A
#
# COMPACT_ATOMS: atom_id res chain seq x y z
N MET A 1 6.86 4.17 -27.98
CA MET A 1 5.79 4.77 -27.16
C MET A 1 6.43 5.05 -25.83
N ASP A 2 6.51 6.33 -25.47
CA ASP A 2 7.30 6.84 -24.35
C ASP A 2 6.56 6.51 -23.05
N SER A 3 6.95 5.43 -22.37
CA SER A 3 6.30 4.96 -21.13
C SER A 3 6.97 5.52 -19.86
N SER A 4 7.68 6.65 -19.96
CA SER A 4 8.43 7.26 -18.87
C SER A 4 7.77 8.50 -18.25
N SER A 5 6.59 8.91 -18.72
CA SER A 5 5.89 10.06 -18.16
C SER A 5 5.21 9.69 -16.85
N ALA A 6 5.39 10.50 -15.81
CA ALA A 6 4.60 10.37 -14.58
C ALA A 6 3.11 10.37 -14.92
N PRO A 7 2.28 9.57 -14.22
CA PRO A 7 0.85 9.53 -14.49
C PRO A 7 0.26 10.93 -14.34
N SER A 8 -0.58 11.31 -15.30
CA SER A 8 -1.34 12.56 -15.23
C SER A 8 -2.43 12.47 -14.15
N GLU A 9 -2.89 13.64 -13.67
CA GLU A 9 -3.93 13.73 -12.63
C GLU A 9 -5.22 12.99 -13.03
N GLU A 10 -5.60 13.04 -14.32
CA GLU A 10 -6.74 12.29 -14.86
C GLU A 10 -6.54 10.76 -14.76
N GLN A 11 -5.33 10.26 -14.98
CA GLN A 11 -5.03 8.83 -14.87
C GLN A 11 -5.10 8.35 -13.42
N LEU A 12 -4.59 9.16 -12.48
CA LEU A 12 -4.67 8.86 -11.06
C LEU A 12 -6.12 8.84 -10.56
N GLU A 13 -6.94 9.81 -11.00
CA GLU A 13 -8.37 9.83 -10.63
C GLU A 13 -9.11 8.63 -11.25
N GLN A 14 -8.83 8.28 -12.51
CA GLN A 14 -9.42 7.11 -13.14
C GLN A 14 -9.05 5.81 -12.41
N GLU A 15 -7.80 5.67 -11.98
CA GLU A 15 -7.31 4.52 -11.21
C GLU A 15 -8.02 4.43 -9.85
N LYS A 16 -8.17 5.56 -9.15
CA LYS A 16 -8.93 5.66 -7.91
C LYS A 16 -10.40 5.27 -8.09
N GLN A 17 -11.06 5.74 -9.15
CA GLN A 17 -12.45 5.38 -9.44
C GLN A 17 -12.61 3.89 -9.73
N LEU A 18 -11.68 3.28 -10.45
CA LEU A 18 -11.65 1.84 -10.66
C LEU A 18 -11.46 1.09 -9.34
N LEU A 19 -10.51 1.50 -8.51
CA LEU A 19 -10.32 0.92 -7.17
C LEU A 19 -11.59 1.00 -6.31
N LEU A 20 -12.27 2.15 -6.29
CA LEU A 20 -13.54 2.31 -5.57
C LEU A 20 -14.64 1.36 -6.09
N SER A 21 -14.68 1.12 -7.40
CA SER A 21 -15.65 0.18 -7.97
C SER A 21 -15.38 -1.28 -7.56
N PHE A 22 -14.11 -1.65 -7.35
CA PHE A 22 -13.70 -2.98 -6.92
C PHE A 22 -13.61 -3.14 -5.40
N LYS A 23 -13.59 -2.03 -4.65
CA LYS A 23 -13.58 -2.00 -3.18
C LYS A 23 -14.52 -3.02 -2.53
N PRO A 24 -15.84 -3.06 -2.82
CA PRO A 24 -16.75 -3.97 -2.12
C PRO A 24 -16.43 -5.44 -2.37
N VAL A 25 -15.87 -5.77 -3.55
CA VAL A 25 -15.43 -7.14 -3.86
C VAL A 25 -14.19 -7.47 -3.05
N MET A 26 -13.20 -6.57 -3.02
CA MET A 26 -11.97 -6.76 -2.25
C MET A 26 -12.26 -6.90 -0.76
N GLN A 27 -13.02 -5.96 -0.18
CA GLN A 27 -13.41 -6.01 1.23
C GLN A 27 -14.15 -7.32 1.56
N LYS A 28 -14.99 -7.84 0.67
CA LYS A 28 -15.71 -9.09 0.92
C LYS A 28 -14.80 -10.30 1.12
N PHE A 29 -13.62 -10.32 0.50
CA PHE A 29 -12.64 -11.41 0.61
C PHE A 29 -11.51 -11.13 1.61
N LEU A 30 -11.22 -9.86 1.88
CA LEU A 30 -10.07 -9.44 2.68
C LEU A 30 -10.42 -9.06 4.12
N HIS A 31 -11.68 -8.73 4.40
CA HIS A 31 -12.13 -8.37 5.74
C HIS A 31 -11.89 -9.53 6.73
N ASP A 32 -11.36 -9.21 7.91
CA ASP A 32 -10.95 -10.14 8.97
C ASP A 32 -9.85 -11.17 8.57
N HIS A 33 -9.17 -10.96 7.44
CA HIS A 33 -8.16 -11.86 6.90
C HIS A 33 -6.82 -11.16 6.62
N VAL A 34 -6.08 -10.83 7.68
CA VAL A 34 -4.77 -10.16 7.62
C VAL A 34 -3.77 -10.89 6.70
N ASP A 35 -3.72 -12.23 6.74
CA ASP A 35 -2.83 -13.01 5.86
C ASP A 35 -3.14 -12.82 4.36
N LEU A 36 -4.43 -12.68 4.01
CA LEU A 36 -4.86 -12.41 2.64
C LEU A 36 -4.56 -10.97 2.24
N GLN A 37 -4.71 -10.03 3.16
CA GLN A 37 -4.35 -8.63 2.96
C GLN A 37 -2.84 -8.47 2.70
N VAL A 38 -1.99 -9.15 3.48
CA VAL A 38 -0.53 -9.24 3.23
C VAL A 38 -0.24 -9.83 1.85
N SER A 39 -0.98 -10.87 1.45
CA SER A 39 -0.86 -11.47 0.11
C SER A 39 -1.20 -10.48 -1.01
N VAL A 40 -2.17 -9.58 -0.79
CA VAL A 40 -2.51 -8.49 -1.73
C VAL A 40 -1.37 -7.46 -1.81
N LEU A 41 -0.76 -7.10 -0.67
CA LEU A 41 0.42 -6.22 -0.67
C LEU A 41 1.60 -6.83 -1.44
N TYR A 42 1.81 -8.14 -1.32
CA TYR A 42 2.79 -8.85 -2.14
C TYR A 42 2.44 -8.87 -3.63
N ALA A 43 1.17 -9.09 -3.98
CA ALA A 43 0.73 -9.01 -5.37
C ALA A 43 0.98 -7.62 -5.97
N LEU A 44 0.72 -6.56 -5.20
CA LEU A 44 1.00 -5.18 -5.58
C LEU A 44 2.51 -4.93 -5.73
N GLN A 45 3.33 -5.41 -4.79
CA GLN A 45 4.79 -5.32 -4.87
C GLN A 45 5.32 -5.93 -6.18
N VAL A 46 4.87 -7.14 -6.52
CA VAL A 46 5.28 -7.84 -7.74
C VAL A 46 4.78 -7.10 -8.99
N HIS A 47 3.56 -6.56 -8.95
CA HIS A 47 3.03 -5.74 -10.03
C HIS A 47 3.90 -4.49 -10.27
N CYS A 48 4.25 -3.76 -9.21
CA CYS A 48 5.14 -2.61 -9.31
C CYS A 48 6.56 -3.02 -9.75
N TYR A 49 7.08 -4.16 -9.29
CA TYR A 49 8.38 -4.69 -9.70
C TYR A 49 8.43 -4.95 -11.22
N ASN A 50 7.41 -5.62 -11.76
CA ASN A 50 7.29 -5.89 -13.19
C ASN A 50 7.16 -4.61 -14.03
N SER A 51 6.63 -3.55 -13.43
CA SER A 51 6.51 -2.21 -14.04
C SER A 51 7.73 -1.32 -13.78
N ASN A 52 8.88 -1.87 -13.37
CA ASN A 52 10.12 -1.16 -13.05
C ASN A 52 10.04 -0.17 -11.86
N PHE A 53 9.13 -0.39 -10.92
CA PHE A 53 8.89 0.46 -9.74
C PHE A 53 8.74 1.96 -10.09
N PRO A 54 7.61 2.35 -10.72
CA PRO A 54 7.31 3.76 -10.90
C PRO A 54 7.25 4.43 -9.53
N LYS A 55 8.06 5.47 -9.30
CA LYS A 55 8.31 6.08 -7.98
C LYS A 55 7.06 6.44 -7.18
N VAL A 56 5.94 6.73 -7.85
CA VAL A 56 4.72 7.24 -7.25
C VAL A 56 3.64 6.14 -7.12
N MET A 57 3.71 5.09 -7.93
CA MET A 57 2.61 4.12 -8.06
C MET A 57 2.40 3.32 -6.78
N LEU A 58 3.46 2.68 -6.25
CA LEU A 58 3.34 1.85 -5.04
C LEU A 58 2.80 2.65 -3.84
N PHE A 59 3.31 3.87 -3.66
CA PHE A 59 2.87 4.78 -2.60
C PHE A 59 1.38 5.17 -2.77
N CYS A 60 0.95 5.56 -3.97
CA CYS A 60 -0.45 5.90 -4.23
C CYS A 60 -1.40 4.73 -3.90
N PHE A 61 -1.03 3.51 -4.29
CA PHE A 61 -1.84 2.33 -3.95
C PHE A 61 -1.89 2.04 -2.45
N PHE A 62 -0.77 2.20 -1.72
CA PHE A 62 -0.74 2.02 -0.27
C PHE A 62 -1.69 3.01 0.43
N VAL A 63 -1.61 4.30 0.07
CA VAL A 63 -2.53 5.33 0.58
C VAL A 63 -3.98 5.02 0.21
N HIS A 64 -4.26 4.61 -1.03
CA HIS A 64 -5.61 4.26 -1.44
C HIS A 64 -6.17 3.03 -0.71
N PHE A 65 -5.35 2.00 -0.47
CA PHE A 65 -5.79 0.82 0.27
C PHE A 65 -6.08 1.14 1.74
N TYR A 66 -5.30 2.04 2.33
CA TYR A 66 -5.53 2.56 3.66
C TYR A 66 -6.79 3.44 3.73
N ASP A 67 -6.88 4.50 2.93
CA ASP A 67 -8.04 5.42 2.89
C ASP A 67 -9.37 4.70 2.58
N MET A 68 -9.29 3.62 1.80
CA MET A 68 -10.46 2.85 1.41
C MET A 68 -10.79 1.72 2.40
N GLU A 69 -10.04 1.54 3.49
CA GLU A 69 -10.23 0.46 4.48
C GLU A 69 -10.27 -0.92 3.80
N ILE A 70 -9.39 -1.14 2.81
CA ILE A 70 -9.26 -2.44 2.12
C ILE A 70 -8.22 -3.31 2.83
N ILE A 71 -7.17 -2.67 3.34
CA ILE A 71 -6.06 -3.28 4.04
C ILE A 71 -5.97 -2.59 5.40
N GLU A 72 -5.95 -3.39 6.45
CA GLU A 72 -5.82 -2.95 7.84
C GLU A 72 -4.35 -2.68 8.19
N GLU A 73 -4.14 -1.95 9.28
CA GLU A 73 -2.81 -1.60 9.79
C GLU A 73 -1.92 -2.82 9.97
N GLU A 74 -2.47 -3.84 10.62
CA GLU A 74 -1.76 -5.04 11.01
C GLU A 74 -1.20 -5.75 9.79
N ALA A 75 -1.87 -5.65 8.63
CA ALA A 75 -1.39 -6.22 7.38
C ALA A 75 -0.21 -5.43 6.79
N PHE A 76 -0.21 -4.11 6.88
CA PHE A 76 0.94 -3.29 6.46
C PHE A 76 2.17 -3.56 7.32
N LEU A 77 1.98 -3.65 8.64
CA LEU A 77 3.03 -3.99 9.60
C LEU A 77 3.55 -5.41 9.39
N ALA A 78 2.66 -6.39 9.27
CA ALA A 78 3.03 -7.77 9.00
C ALA A 78 3.80 -7.88 7.67
N TRP A 79 3.37 -7.19 6.62
CA TRP A 79 4.12 -7.16 5.35
C TRP A 79 5.50 -6.51 5.49
N LYS A 80 5.63 -5.45 6.30
CA LYS A 80 6.92 -4.77 6.56
C LYS A 80 7.90 -5.66 7.32
N GLU A 81 7.42 -6.32 8.38
CA GLU A 81 8.22 -7.19 9.25
C GLU A 81 8.52 -8.56 8.66
N ASP A 82 7.70 -9.01 7.72
CA ASP A 82 7.89 -10.29 7.06
C ASP A 82 9.24 -10.31 6.32
N ILE A 83 10.17 -11.17 6.74
CA ILE A 83 11.49 -11.30 6.12
C ILE A 83 11.52 -12.40 5.06
N THR A 84 10.38 -13.03 4.76
CA THR A 84 10.29 -14.04 3.71
C THR A 84 10.65 -13.42 2.35
N GLN A 85 11.66 -14.01 1.72
CA GLN A 85 12.18 -13.60 0.41
C GLN A 85 11.45 -14.31 -0.74
N GLU A 86 10.15 -14.62 -0.56
CA GLU A 86 9.37 -15.32 -1.59
C GLU A 86 9.12 -14.47 -2.83
N PHE A 87 9.11 -13.13 -2.68
CA PHE A 87 8.77 -12.20 -3.75
C PHE A 87 9.87 -11.18 -4.04
N PRO A 88 10.25 -10.97 -5.32
CA PRO A 88 11.28 -10.00 -5.69
C PRO A 88 10.82 -8.56 -5.47
N GLY A 89 11.76 -7.66 -5.23
CA GLY A 89 11.49 -6.21 -5.15
C GLY A 89 11.19 -5.67 -3.75
N LYS A 90 11.16 -6.50 -2.71
CA LYS A 90 10.82 -6.09 -1.34
C LYS A 90 11.67 -4.93 -0.82
N GLY A 91 12.99 -4.98 -0.98
CA GLY A 91 13.88 -3.89 -0.52
C GLY A 91 13.61 -2.54 -1.21
N LYS A 92 13.27 -2.54 -2.51
CA LYS A 92 12.92 -1.32 -3.25
C LYS A 92 11.53 -0.81 -2.87
N ALA A 93 10.58 -1.72 -2.68
CA ALA A 93 9.23 -1.40 -2.22
C ALA A 93 9.30 -0.73 -0.84
N LEU A 94 9.97 -1.38 0.12
CA LEU A 94 10.22 -0.83 1.44
C LEU A 94 10.86 0.55 1.35
N PHE A 95 11.88 0.77 0.52
CA PHE A 95 12.49 2.10 0.40
C PHE A 95 11.51 3.20 -0.05
N GLN A 96 10.52 2.87 -0.89
CA GLN A 96 9.51 3.85 -1.34
C GLN A 96 8.43 4.13 -0.28
N VAL A 97 7.99 3.09 0.43
CA VAL A 97 6.89 3.22 1.40
C VAL A 97 7.35 3.41 2.84
N ASN A 98 8.65 3.24 3.15
CA ASN A 98 9.16 3.36 4.53
C ASN A 98 8.85 4.72 5.12
N GLN A 99 9.05 5.79 4.35
CA GLN A 99 8.79 7.15 4.84
C GLN A 99 7.32 7.34 5.19
N TRP A 100 6.40 6.74 4.41
CA TRP A 100 4.97 6.79 4.70
C TRP A 100 4.61 5.93 5.90
N LEU A 101 5.05 4.68 5.93
CA LEU A 101 4.81 3.75 7.04
C LEU A 101 5.38 4.31 8.35
N THR A 102 6.57 4.91 8.33
CA THR A 102 7.18 5.54 9.51
C THR A 102 6.43 6.79 9.93
N CYS A 103 6.10 7.70 9.00
CA CYS A 103 5.33 8.91 9.33
C CYS A 103 3.94 8.58 9.87
N TRP A 104 3.35 7.48 9.38
CA TRP A 104 2.06 6.99 9.85
C TRP A 104 2.16 6.34 11.24
N LEU A 105 3.16 5.49 11.49
CA LEU A 105 3.44 4.91 12.81
C LEU A 105 3.86 5.95 13.87
N GLU A 106 4.64 6.96 13.48
CA GLU A 106 5.04 8.07 14.36
C GLU A 106 3.85 8.99 14.68
N ALA A 107 2.89 9.16 13.76
CA ALA A 107 1.68 9.94 14.01
C ALA A 107 0.74 9.27 15.03
N GLU A 108 0.67 7.93 15.06
CA GLU A 108 -0.05 7.21 16.13
C GLU A 108 0.66 7.30 17.50
N GLU A 109 2.00 7.35 17.52
CA GLU A 109 2.76 7.57 18.75
C GLU A 109 2.57 9.00 19.30
N GLU A 110 2.53 10.04 18.44
CA GLU A 110 2.25 11.42 18.86
C GLU A 110 0.79 11.64 19.32
N GLU A 111 -0.20 10.95 18.73
CA GLU A 111 -1.62 11.06 19.15
C GLU A 111 -1.91 10.30 20.46
N SER A 112 -1.08 9.31 20.82
CA SER A 112 -1.16 8.59 22.11
C SER A 112 -0.48 9.33 23.28
N GLU A 113 0.37 10.33 23.03
CA GLU A 113 1.00 11.14 24.08
C GLU A 113 0.16 12.39 24.49
N GLU A 114 -0.94 12.71 23.79
CA GLU A 114 -1.86 13.80 24.18
C GLU A 114 -3.06 13.36 25.05
N GLU A 115 -3.27 12.05 25.26
CA GLU A 115 -4.32 11.47 26.13
C GLU A 115 -3.75 10.81 27.42
N ALA A 116 -2.59 11.26 27.88
CA ALA A 116 -2.04 10.91 29.20
C ALA A 116 -1.51 12.16 29.92
N ASP A 117 -2.42 12.79 30.69
CA ASP A 117 -2.21 13.72 31.84
C ASP A 117 -0.77 14.19 32.17
#